data_AF-A0A841EGB0-F1
#
_entry.id   AF-A0A841EGB0-F1
#
_cell.length_a   1.000
_cell.length_b   1.000
_cell.length_c   1.000
_cell.angle_alpha   90.00
_cell.angle_beta   90.00
_cell.angle_gamma   90.00
#
_symmetry.space_group_name_H-M   'P 1'
#
loop_
_entity.id
_entity.type
_entity.pdbx_description
1 polymer ?
#
loop_
_entity_poly.entity_id
_entity_poly.type
_entity_poly.pdbx_seq_one_letter_code
_entity_poly.pdbx_strand_id
1 'polypeptide(L)'
;MDARQIRRAAAAAADQCRLPAPEPVDLDYDRTAGLWAWTYTDGPAPDTVAAALGPATGHVRLQRRFSPRATALGAVLAAQHRPRETGAAHPDRAPDARTGALADALAARMPDHAADDDRAVAEHLRRIGLAALLHPYTGGTGPDAEDPLAMTPLEHLTDRYAARVDAEAAAAWRGSLTVLGERQAALCALAEEDADRATRLAAVALLGALRAGLEAMEDRALTAATEAGASYAELGRAMGVARQVAHRRHARRAGRHPSRSSPQR
;
A
#
# COMPACT_ATOMS: atom_id res chain seq x y z
N MET A 1 4.58 -33.87 32.32
CA MET A 1 3.41 -34.29 31.51
C MET A 1 3.88 -35.35 30.51
N ASP A 2 3.07 -36.36 30.18
CA ASP A 2 3.50 -37.40 29.22
C ASP A 2 3.37 -36.94 27.75
N ALA A 3 4.04 -37.65 26.83
CA ALA A 3 4.06 -37.31 25.41
C ALA A 3 2.67 -37.30 24.76
N ARG A 4 1.75 -38.16 25.21
CA ARG A 4 0.39 -38.28 24.66
C ARG A 4 -0.47 -37.09 25.08
N GLN A 5 -0.33 -36.65 26.34
CA GLN A 5 -0.98 -35.46 26.87
C GLN A 5 -0.49 -34.19 26.14
N ILE A 6 0.82 -34.08 25.89
CA ILE A 6 1.40 -32.95 25.15
C ILE A 6 0.84 -32.89 23.73
N ARG A 7 0.85 -34.01 23.00
CA ARG A 7 0.29 -34.09 21.64
C ARG A 7 -1.20 -33.75 21.59
N ARG A 8 -1.98 -34.20 22.58
CA ARG A 8 -3.42 -33.88 22.67
C ARG A 8 -3.67 -32.39 22.93
N ALA A 9 -2.87 -31.77 23.80
CA ALA A 9 -2.95 -30.34 24.06
C ALA A 9 -2.58 -29.51 22.83
N ALA A 10 -1.53 -29.93 22.10
CA ALA A 10 -1.11 -29.26 20.87
C ALA A 10 -2.16 -29.36 19.76
N ALA A 11 -2.81 -30.52 19.59
CA ALA A 11 -3.93 -30.67 18.66
C ALA A 11 -5.12 -29.76 19.01
N ALA A 12 -5.50 -29.70 20.29
CA ALA A 12 -6.58 -28.82 20.75
C ALA A 12 -6.24 -27.32 20.56
N ALA A 13 -4.98 -26.94 20.81
CA ALA A 13 -4.50 -25.59 20.58
C ALA A 13 -4.49 -25.24 19.09
N ALA A 14 -4.10 -26.16 18.21
CA ALA A 14 -4.13 -25.97 16.77
C ALA A 14 -5.55 -25.69 16.26
N ASP A 15 -6.52 -26.49 16.70
CA ASP A 15 -7.94 -26.30 16.39
C ASP A 15 -8.46 -24.96 16.91
N GLN A 16 -8.17 -24.62 18.17
CA GLN A 16 -8.62 -23.36 18.78
C GLN A 16 -8.02 -22.14 18.06
N CYS A 17 -6.75 -22.20 17.69
CA CYS A 17 -6.05 -21.15 16.97
C CYS A 17 -6.32 -21.14 15.46
N ARG A 18 -7.10 -22.11 14.96
CA ARG A 18 -7.39 -22.29 13.52
C ARG A 18 -6.12 -22.30 12.67
N LEU A 19 -5.06 -22.94 13.17
CA LEU A 19 -3.84 -23.09 12.41
C LEU A 19 -4.15 -23.89 11.13
N PRO A 20 -3.60 -23.49 9.96
CA PRO A 20 -3.79 -24.27 8.74
C PRO A 20 -3.25 -25.67 9.01
N ALA A 21 -4.14 -26.64 9.11
CA ALA A 21 -3.76 -28.00 9.47
C ALA A 21 -2.89 -28.58 8.36
N PRO A 22 -1.61 -28.92 8.61
CA PRO A 22 -1.08 -30.06 7.92
C PRO A 22 -1.70 -31.31 8.57
N GLU A 23 -1.35 -32.47 8.03
CA GLU A 23 -1.16 -33.72 8.77
C GLU A 23 -0.78 -33.55 10.27
N PRO A 24 -0.97 -34.58 11.13
CA PRO A 24 -0.92 -34.45 12.59
C PRO A 24 0.20 -33.54 13.11
N VAL A 25 -0.13 -32.62 14.02
CA VAL A 25 0.76 -31.63 14.63
C VAL A 25 2.19 -32.18 14.76
N ASP A 26 3.08 -31.69 13.91
CA ASP A 26 4.44 -32.20 13.82
C ASP A 26 5.26 -31.67 15.01
N LEU A 27 5.37 -32.53 16.02
CA LEU A 27 6.09 -32.29 17.25
C LEU A 27 7.36 -33.13 17.24
N ASP A 28 8.50 -32.48 17.10
CA ASP A 28 9.81 -33.12 17.22
C ASP A 28 10.33 -33.00 18.66
N TYR A 29 10.94 -34.04 19.23
CA TYR A 29 11.46 -33.97 20.58
C TYR A 29 12.95 -33.61 20.57
N ASP A 30 13.26 -32.39 20.99
CA ASP A 30 14.64 -31.91 21.15
C ASP A 30 15.22 -32.49 22.44
N ARG A 31 16.02 -33.56 22.30
CA ARG A 31 16.67 -34.25 23.42
C ARG A 31 17.66 -33.36 24.18
N THR A 32 18.23 -32.35 23.54
CA THR A 32 19.21 -31.45 24.16
C THR A 32 18.51 -30.40 25.00
N ALA A 33 17.38 -29.87 24.51
CA ALA A 33 16.56 -28.91 25.26
C ALA A 33 15.62 -29.59 26.26
N GLY A 34 15.35 -30.89 26.11
CA GLY A 34 14.36 -31.63 26.90
C GLY A 34 12.91 -31.20 26.61
N LEU A 35 12.66 -30.57 25.45
CA LEU A 35 11.39 -29.96 25.07
C LEU A 35 10.91 -30.50 23.73
N TRP A 36 9.59 -30.47 23.52
CA TRP A 36 9.02 -30.67 22.19
C TRP A 36 9.13 -29.38 21.39
N ALA A 37 9.56 -29.45 20.14
CA ALA A 37 9.54 -28.35 19.19
C ALA A 37 8.29 -28.45 18.33
N TRP A 38 7.50 -27.38 18.29
CA TRP A 38 6.37 -27.25 17.39
C TRP A 38 6.62 -26.09 16.44
N THR A 39 6.74 -26.41 15.15
CA THR A 39 6.80 -25.41 14.10
C THR A 39 5.46 -25.30 13.38
N TYR A 40 4.99 -24.08 13.14
CA TYR A 40 3.80 -23.84 12.33
C TYR A 40 4.01 -22.66 11.38
N THR A 41 3.38 -22.72 10.21
CA THR A 41 3.44 -21.69 9.17
C THR A 41 2.19 -20.84 9.21
N ASP A 42 2.33 -19.51 9.10
CA ASP A 42 1.24 -18.54 9.02
C ASP A 42 0.09 -18.80 10.01
N GLY A 43 0.17 -18.15 11.16
CA GLY A 43 -0.84 -18.28 12.21
C GLY A 43 -0.70 -17.19 13.25
N PRO A 44 -1.40 -17.25 14.38
CA PRO A 44 -1.24 -16.26 15.43
C PRO A 44 0.16 -16.28 16.08
N ALA A 45 0.43 -15.25 16.86
CA ALA A 45 1.68 -15.11 17.59
C ALA A 45 1.96 -16.34 18.48
N PRO A 46 3.24 -16.69 18.71
CA PRO A 46 3.60 -17.77 19.63
C PRO A 46 2.93 -17.65 21.00
N ASP A 47 2.77 -16.43 21.53
CA ASP A 47 2.12 -16.19 22.81
C ASP A 47 0.64 -16.59 22.82
N THR A 48 -0.07 -16.39 21.69
CA THR A 48 -1.46 -16.82 21.54
C THR A 48 -1.58 -18.34 21.52
N VAL A 49 -0.66 -19.02 20.83
CA VAL A 49 -0.61 -20.50 20.80
C VAL A 49 -0.19 -21.05 22.17
N ALA A 50 0.75 -20.38 22.85
CA ALA A 50 1.17 -20.70 24.22
C ALA A 50 0.01 -20.57 25.21
N ALA A 51 -0.85 -19.56 25.05
CA ALA A 51 -2.05 -19.43 25.89
C ALA A 51 -3.03 -20.60 25.66
N ALA A 52 -3.20 -21.04 24.41
CA ALA A 52 -4.07 -22.17 24.06
C ALA A 52 -3.51 -23.54 24.51
N LEU A 53 -2.19 -23.70 24.56
CA LEU A 53 -1.52 -24.90 25.10
C LEU A 53 -1.72 -25.10 26.61
N GLY A 54 -1.98 -24.02 27.35
CA GLY A 54 -2.21 -24.06 28.79
C GLY A 54 -1.03 -24.68 29.57
N PRO A 55 -1.25 -25.71 30.42
CA PRO A 55 -0.18 -26.35 31.19
C PRO A 55 0.94 -26.99 30.33
N ALA A 56 0.67 -27.26 29.05
CA ALA A 56 1.63 -27.88 28.13
C ALA A 56 2.75 -26.92 27.70
N THR A 57 2.57 -25.61 27.86
CA THR A 57 3.48 -24.56 27.36
C THR A 57 4.90 -24.70 27.89
N GLY A 58 5.07 -25.12 29.15
CA GLY A 58 6.40 -25.37 29.73
C GLY A 58 7.14 -26.58 29.13
N HIS A 59 6.48 -27.35 28.27
CA HIS A 59 7.03 -28.55 27.63
C HIS A 59 7.21 -28.40 26.11
N VAL A 60 6.78 -27.27 25.52
CA VAL A 60 6.75 -27.07 24.07
C VAL A 60 7.43 -25.74 23.71
N ARG A 61 8.50 -25.81 22.91
CA ARG A 61 9.09 -24.66 22.23
C ARG A 61 8.31 -24.39 20.94
N LEU A 62 7.66 -23.24 20.88
CA LEU A 62 6.91 -22.78 19.72
C LEU A 62 7.81 -22.01 18.76
N GLN A 63 7.74 -22.36 17.48
CA GLN A 63 8.39 -21.61 16.41
C GLN A 63 7.38 -21.31 15.31
N ARG A 64 7.15 -20.02 15.06
CA ARG A 64 6.35 -19.57 13.92
C ARG A 64 7.25 -19.34 12.72
N ARG A 65 6.89 -19.94 11.59
CA ARG A 65 7.46 -19.63 10.28
C ARG A 65 6.47 -18.81 9.46
N PHE A 66 7.00 -18.01 8.55
CA PHE A 66 6.21 -17.23 7.62
C PHE A 66 6.27 -17.89 6.25
N SER A 67 5.15 -17.96 5.56
CA SER A 67 5.17 -18.35 4.15
C SER A 67 5.97 -17.35 3.31
N PRO A 68 6.35 -17.72 2.08
CA PRO A 68 6.94 -16.78 1.13
C PRO A 68 6.15 -15.49 0.97
N ARG A 69 4.83 -15.60 0.92
CA ARG A 69 3.94 -14.46 0.79
C ARG A 69 3.97 -13.55 2.02
N ALA A 70 3.88 -14.12 3.23
CA ALA A 70 3.93 -13.35 4.47
C ALA A 70 5.29 -12.66 4.68
N THR A 71 6.36 -13.32 4.28
CA THR A 71 7.74 -12.80 4.28
C THR A 71 7.87 -11.61 3.32
N ALA A 72 7.41 -11.76 2.07
CA ALA A 72 7.36 -10.70 1.07
C ALA A 72 6.50 -9.50 1.53
N LEU A 73 5.33 -9.76 2.13
CA LEU A 73 4.48 -8.70 2.67
C LEU A 73 5.18 -7.91 3.78
N GLY A 74 5.91 -8.59 4.67
CA GLY A 74 6.71 -7.93 5.69
C GLY A 74 7.76 -6.97 5.10
N ALA A 75 8.46 -7.40 4.04
CA ALA A 75 9.44 -6.56 3.36
C ALA A 75 8.80 -5.35 2.66
N VAL A 76 7.66 -5.54 1.98
CA VAL A 76 6.92 -4.44 1.32
C VAL A 76 6.42 -3.41 2.34
N LEU A 77 5.84 -3.84 3.46
CA LEU A 77 5.37 -2.93 4.52
C LEU A 77 6.53 -2.13 5.12
N ALA A 78 7.65 -2.78 5.40
CA ALA A 78 8.85 -2.12 5.92
C ALA A 78 9.38 -1.06 4.93
N ALA A 79 9.42 -1.37 3.64
CA ALA A 79 9.83 -0.45 2.58
C ALA A 79 8.89 0.78 2.47
N GLN A 80 7.61 0.61 2.76
CA GLN A 80 6.62 1.70 2.81
C GLN A 80 6.58 2.43 4.16
N HIS A 81 7.53 2.16 5.07
CA HIS A 81 7.54 2.68 6.44
C HIS A 81 6.27 2.37 7.24
N ARG A 82 5.59 1.26 6.92
CA ARG A 82 4.43 0.77 7.65
C ARG A 82 4.87 -0.32 8.63
N PRO A 83 4.42 -0.27 9.89
CA PRO A 83 4.76 -1.31 10.85
C PRO A 83 4.13 -2.64 10.43
N ARG A 84 4.90 -3.72 10.50
CA ARG A 84 4.36 -5.07 10.45
C ARG A 84 3.76 -5.40 11.81
N GLU A 85 2.49 -5.81 11.84
CA GLU A 85 1.90 -6.39 13.03
C GLU A 85 2.47 -7.79 13.25
N THR A 86 3.59 -7.89 13.97
CA THR A 86 4.28 -9.16 14.27
C THR A 86 3.36 -10.15 15.01
N GLY A 87 2.36 -9.65 15.73
CA GLY A 87 1.35 -10.45 16.41
C GLY A 87 0.10 -10.80 15.60
N ALA A 88 -0.01 -10.37 14.33
CA ALA A 88 -1.21 -10.58 13.54
C ALA A 88 -1.55 -12.06 13.38
N ALA A 89 -2.84 -12.39 13.52
CA ALA A 89 -3.37 -13.74 13.35
C ALA A 89 -3.13 -14.28 11.93
N HIS A 90 -3.10 -13.39 10.94
CA HIS A 90 -2.93 -13.68 9.52
C HIS A 90 -1.81 -12.80 8.96
N PRO A 91 -0.53 -13.21 9.07
CA PRO A 91 0.62 -12.40 8.69
C PRO A 91 0.77 -12.18 7.18
N ASP A 92 0.00 -12.90 6.38
CA ASP A 92 -0.13 -12.83 4.93
C ASP A 92 -1.24 -11.87 4.47
N ARG A 93 -2.06 -11.36 5.40
CA ARG A 93 -3.17 -10.45 5.09
C ARG A 93 -2.67 -9.02 4.90
N ALA A 94 -2.74 -8.54 3.67
CA ALA A 94 -2.37 -7.16 3.32
C ALA A 94 -3.42 -6.13 3.75
N PRO A 95 -3.01 -4.87 4.04
CA PRO A 95 -3.93 -3.79 4.41
C PRO A 95 -4.79 -3.30 3.24
N ASP A 96 -4.29 -3.43 2.01
CA ASP A 96 -4.96 -3.02 0.78
C ASP A 96 -4.53 -3.92 -0.40
N ALA A 97 -5.30 -3.89 -1.49
CA ALA A 97 -5.10 -4.76 -2.65
C ALA A 97 -3.73 -4.54 -3.33
N ARG A 98 -3.24 -3.29 -3.36
CA ARG A 98 -1.95 -2.94 -3.96
C ARG A 98 -0.78 -3.51 -3.17
N THR A 99 -0.82 -3.36 -1.84
CA THR A 99 0.18 -3.94 -0.95
C THR A 99 0.22 -5.47 -1.07
N GLY A 100 -0.97 -6.10 -1.17
CA GLY A 100 -1.07 -7.55 -1.41
C GLY A 100 -0.42 -7.98 -2.72
N ALA A 101 -0.75 -7.28 -3.81
CA ALA A 101 -0.21 -7.57 -5.14
C ALA A 101 1.30 -7.34 -5.24
N LEU A 102 1.85 -6.30 -4.57
CA LEU A 102 3.29 -6.07 -4.48
C LEU A 102 3.99 -7.23 -3.77
N ALA A 103 3.41 -7.73 -2.68
CA ALA A 103 3.94 -8.88 -1.97
C ALA A 103 3.88 -10.17 -2.81
N ASP A 104 2.81 -10.38 -3.58
CA ASP A 104 2.71 -11.52 -4.51
C ASP A 104 3.76 -11.43 -5.63
N ALA A 105 3.93 -10.24 -6.22
CA ALA A 105 4.93 -10.01 -7.26
C ALA A 105 6.36 -10.19 -6.74
N LEU A 106 6.65 -9.77 -5.51
CA LEU A 106 7.95 -9.99 -4.88
C LEU A 106 8.19 -11.48 -4.59
N ALA A 107 7.20 -12.17 -4.00
CA ALA A 107 7.30 -13.60 -3.70
C ALA A 107 7.54 -14.43 -4.98
N ALA A 108 6.83 -14.12 -6.08
CA ALA A 108 6.98 -14.80 -7.37
C ALA A 108 8.37 -14.60 -8.03
N ARG A 109 9.13 -13.58 -7.61
CA ARG A 109 10.50 -13.32 -8.10
C ARG A 109 11.59 -13.98 -7.24
N MET A 110 11.24 -14.53 -6.08
CA MET A 110 12.20 -15.18 -5.19
C MET A 110 12.40 -16.64 -5.59
N PRO A 111 13.63 -17.17 -5.54
CA PRO A 111 13.84 -18.60 -5.66
C PRO A 111 13.32 -19.31 -4.40
N ASP A 112 12.75 -20.51 -4.56
CA ASP A 112 12.04 -21.25 -3.50
C ASP A 112 12.81 -21.34 -2.16
N HIS A 113 14.13 -21.55 -2.22
CA HIS A 113 14.99 -21.73 -1.04
C HIS A 113 15.28 -20.44 -0.25
N ALA A 114 14.91 -19.28 -0.77
CA ALA A 114 15.13 -17.98 -0.11
C ALA A 114 13.82 -17.19 0.06
N ALA A 115 12.68 -17.77 -0.34
CA ALA A 115 11.42 -17.07 -0.39
C ALA A 115 10.82 -16.85 1.01
N ASP A 116 11.16 -17.71 1.98
CA ASP A 116 10.76 -17.65 3.39
C ASP A 116 11.84 -17.05 4.32
N ASP A 117 12.97 -16.58 3.79
CA ASP A 117 14.02 -15.88 4.54
C ASP A 117 13.79 -14.37 4.49
N ASP A 118 13.34 -13.79 5.61
CA ASP A 118 13.09 -12.35 5.78
C ASP A 118 14.28 -11.49 5.31
N ARG A 119 15.52 -11.91 5.61
CA ARG A 119 16.73 -11.15 5.24
C ARG A 119 16.96 -11.24 3.74
N ALA A 120 16.87 -12.42 3.15
CA ALA A 120 17.09 -12.62 1.72
C ALA A 120 16.05 -11.84 0.89
N VAL A 121 14.78 -11.90 1.29
CA VAL A 121 13.69 -11.15 0.65
C VAL A 121 13.91 -9.63 0.77
N ALA A 122 14.25 -9.14 1.96
CA ALA A 122 14.51 -7.71 2.17
C ALA A 122 15.75 -7.21 1.41
N GLU A 123 16.80 -8.02 1.30
CA GLU A 123 17.99 -7.71 0.51
C GLU A 123 17.69 -7.70 -0.99
N HIS A 124 16.90 -8.68 -1.47
CA HIS A 124 16.44 -8.70 -2.85
C HIS A 124 15.64 -7.44 -3.19
N LEU A 125 14.65 -7.08 -2.37
CA LEU A 125 13.81 -5.91 -2.57
C LEU A 125 14.65 -4.62 -2.58
N ARG A 126 15.60 -4.45 -1.65
CA ARG A 126 16.51 -3.28 -1.64
C ARG A 126 17.35 -3.16 -2.91
N ARG A 127 17.74 -4.28 -3.51
CA ARG A 127 18.55 -4.30 -4.74
C ARG A 127 17.72 -3.92 -5.97
N ILE A 128 16.50 -4.46 -6.12
CA ILE A 128 15.66 -4.18 -7.30
C ILE A 128 14.86 -2.88 -7.17
N GLY A 129 14.56 -2.46 -5.94
CA GLY A 129 13.61 -1.38 -5.65
C GLY A 129 12.15 -1.85 -5.71
N LEU A 130 11.33 -1.30 -4.82
CA LEU A 130 9.88 -1.52 -4.77
C LEU A 130 9.19 -1.07 -6.07
N ALA A 131 9.63 0.05 -6.67
CA ALA A 131 9.09 0.54 -7.94
C ALA A 131 9.23 -0.46 -9.11
N ALA A 132 10.24 -1.34 -9.08
CA ALA A 132 10.46 -2.34 -10.12
C ALA A 132 9.43 -3.48 -10.13
N LEU A 133 8.53 -3.52 -9.14
CA LEU A 133 7.39 -4.44 -9.09
C LEU A 133 6.15 -3.88 -9.80
N LEU A 134 6.14 -2.59 -10.16
CA LEU A 134 5.01 -1.94 -10.82
C LEU A 134 5.04 -2.14 -12.33
N HIS A 135 3.85 -2.14 -12.94
CA HIS A 135 3.67 -2.18 -14.37
C HIS A 135 3.65 -0.75 -14.95
N PRO A 136 4.37 -0.49 -16.06
CA PRO A 136 4.38 0.82 -16.70
C PRO A 136 2.99 1.30 -17.06
N TYR A 137 2.76 2.61 -16.95
CA TYR A 137 1.49 3.23 -17.35
C TYR A 137 1.29 3.16 -18.86
N THR A 138 0.14 2.65 -19.33
CA THR A 138 -0.11 2.46 -20.76
C THR A 138 -1.07 3.49 -21.38
N GLY A 139 -1.50 4.49 -20.61
CA GLY A 139 -2.40 5.55 -21.10
C GLY A 139 -3.85 5.45 -20.60
N GLY A 140 -4.13 4.61 -19.59
CA GLY A 140 -5.41 4.59 -18.90
C GLY A 140 -6.57 3.97 -19.69
N THR A 141 -6.27 3.12 -20.68
CA THR A 141 -7.29 2.31 -21.34
C THR A 141 -7.53 1.03 -20.55
N GLY A 142 -8.75 0.82 -20.06
CA GLY A 142 -9.25 -0.47 -19.55
C GLY A 142 -8.42 -1.11 -18.42
N PRO A 143 -7.68 -2.21 -18.68
CA PRO A 143 -7.03 -3.08 -17.68
C PRO A 143 -6.18 -2.37 -16.62
N ASP A 144 -5.56 -1.22 -16.92
CA ASP A 144 -4.78 -0.44 -15.95
C ASP A 144 -5.61 0.06 -14.75
N ALA A 145 -6.93 0.23 -14.90
CA ALA A 145 -7.78 0.77 -13.84
C ALA A 145 -8.08 -0.25 -12.73
N GLU A 146 -8.02 -1.54 -13.05
CA GLU A 146 -8.27 -2.63 -12.10
C GLU A 146 -6.99 -3.34 -11.67
N ASP A 147 -5.88 -3.17 -12.40
CA ASP A 147 -4.59 -3.72 -12.05
C ASP A 147 -3.98 -2.97 -10.85
N PRO A 148 -3.88 -3.61 -9.67
CA PRO A 148 -3.29 -2.99 -8.49
C PRO A 148 -1.80 -2.67 -8.65
N LEU A 149 -1.11 -3.22 -9.65
CA LEU A 149 0.32 -2.96 -9.93
C LEU A 149 0.55 -1.95 -11.06
N ALA A 150 -0.49 -1.50 -11.76
CA ALA A 150 -0.33 -0.44 -12.74
C ALA A 150 0.13 0.87 -12.07
N MET A 151 1.10 1.55 -12.68
CA MET A 151 1.48 2.89 -12.25
C MET A 151 0.35 3.88 -12.54
N THR A 152 0.03 4.70 -11.55
CA THR A 152 -0.78 5.89 -11.74
C THR A 152 -0.06 6.91 -12.63
N PRO A 153 -0.76 7.90 -13.20
CA PRO A 153 -0.12 8.97 -13.97
C PRO A 153 1.02 9.67 -13.21
N LEU A 154 0.84 9.93 -11.90
CA LEU A 154 1.87 10.59 -11.10
C LEU A 154 3.08 9.69 -10.85
N GLU A 155 2.86 8.40 -10.61
CA GLU A 155 3.92 7.41 -10.44
C GLU A 155 4.73 7.24 -11.74
N HIS A 156 4.08 7.20 -12.90
CA HIS A 156 4.77 7.16 -14.20
C HIS A 156 5.68 8.37 -14.42
N LEU A 157 5.17 9.58 -14.11
CA LEU A 157 5.97 10.80 -14.23
C LEU A 157 7.08 10.85 -13.17
N THR A 158 6.84 10.31 -11.98
CA THR A 158 7.86 10.17 -10.93
C THR A 158 8.97 9.23 -11.40
N ASP A 159 8.63 8.06 -11.91
CA ASP A 159 9.59 7.07 -12.42
C ASP A 159 10.51 7.68 -13.49
N ARG A 160 9.92 8.47 -14.40
CA ARG A 160 10.66 9.14 -15.47
C ARG A 160 11.54 10.29 -14.99
N TYR A 161 11.06 11.11 -14.04
CA TYR A 161 11.66 12.41 -13.74
C TYR A 161 12.36 12.53 -12.40
N ALA A 162 12.14 11.61 -11.45
CA ALA A 162 12.72 11.73 -10.10
C ALA A 162 14.25 11.87 -10.16
N ALA A 163 14.93 11.08 -10.99
CA ALA A 163 16.39 11.15 -11.16
C ALA A 163 16.88 12.45 -11.82
N ARG A 164 16.02 13.18 -12.55
CA ARG A 164 16.35 14.49 -13.12
C ARG A 164 16.15 15.62 -12.11
N VAL A 165 15.29 15.40 -11.11
CA VAL A 165 15.10 16.32 -10.00
C VAL A 165 16.30 16.22 -9.07
N ASP A 166 16.52 15.04 -8.48
CA ASP A 166 17.70 14.73 -7.68
C ASP A 166 17.81 13.21 -7.38
N ALA A 167 18.95 12.80 -6.83
CA ALA A 167 19.22 11.40 -6.51
C ALA A 167 18.40 10.88 -5.31
N GLU A 168 17.98 11.76 -4.40
CA GLU A 168 17.23 11.40 -3.19
C GLU A 168 15.78 11.06 -3.54
N ALA A 169 15.13 11.88 -4.37
CA ALA A 169 13.82 11.64 -4.93
C ALA A 169 13.79 10.32 -5.72
N ALA A 170 14.83 10.04 -6.51
CA ALA A 170 14.94 8.77 -7.22
C ALA A 170 15.13 7.57 -6.28
N ALA A 171 15.84 7.74 -5.16
CA ALA A 171 15.99 6.70 -4.15
C ALA A 171 14.69 6.49 -3.37
N ALA A 172 13.98 7.56 -3.00
CA ALA A 172 12.70 7.50 -2.29
C ALA A 172 11.59 6.89 -3.17
N TRP A 173 11.54 7.23 -4.46
CA TRP A 173 10.66 6.56 -5.41
C TRP A 173 10.92 5.06 -5.48
N ARG A 174 12.18 4.67 -5.73
CA ARG A 174 12.54 3.26 -5.88
C ARG A 174 12.37 2.47 -4.58
N GLY A 175 12.65 3.06 -3.42
CA GLY A 175 12.63 2.38 -2.13
C GLY A 175 11.24 2.30 -1.50
N SER A 176 10.51 3.41 -1.50
CA SER A 176 9.28 3.57 -0.71
C SER A 176 8.08 4.06 -1.53
N LEU A 177 8.19 4.11 -2.87
CA LEU A 177 7.16 4.67 -3.77
C LEU A 177 6.78 6.11 -3.44
N THR A 178 7.72 6.88 -2.90
CA THR A 178 7.49 8.31 -2.64
C THR A 178 7.47 9.06 -3.97
N VAL A 179 6.31 9.63 -4.31
CA VAL A 179 6.10 10.35 -5.56
C VAL A 179 6.61 11.79 -5.52
N LEU A 180 6.95 12.33 -6.69
CA LEU A 180 7.21 13.76 -6.85
C LEU A 180 5.96 14.57 -6.52
N GLY A 181 6.15 15.85 -6.17
CA GLY A 181 5.03 16.79 -6.08
C GLY A 181 4.32 16.94 -7.42
N GLU A 182 2.99 16.91 -7.43
CA GLU A 182 2.17 16.96 -8.65
C GLU A 182 2.54 18.12 -9.59
N ARG A 183 2.74 19.33 -9.04
CA ARG A 183 3.16 20.50 -9.82
C ARG A 183 4.54 20.29 -10.46
N GLN A 184 5.49 19.71 -9.74
CA GLN A 184 6.84 19.47 -10.24
C GLN A 184 6.84 18.43 -11.35
N ALA A 185 6.15 17.30 -11.15
CA ALA A 185 6.00 16.26 -12.16
C ALA A 185 5.35 16.81 -13.44
N ALA A 186 4.31 17.64 -13.31
CA ALA A 186 3.65 18.29 -14.45
C ALA A 186 4.60 19.25 -15.20
N LEU A 187 5.37 20.07 -14.47
CA LEU A 187 6.34 20.99 -15.08
C LEU A 187 7.44 20.25 -15.84
N CYS A 188 7.99 19.16 -15.26
CA CYS A 188 8.96 18.31 -15.95
C CYS A 188 8.37 17.70 -17.22
N ALA A 189 7.13 17.22 -17.16
CA ALA A 189 6.45 16.64 -18.31
C ALA A 189 6.18 17.65 -19.43
N LEU A 190 5.82 18.89 -19.09
CA LEU A 190 5.56 19.96 -20.05
C LEU A 190 6.84 20.52 -20.69
N ALA A 191 7.97 20.43 -19.99
CA ALA A 191 9.27 20.86 -20.50
C ALA A 191 9.91 19.84 -21.47
N GLU A 192 9.41 18.60 -21.53
CA GLU A 192 9.95 17.57 -22.42
C GLU A 192 9.30 17.64 -23.82
N GLU A 193 10.08 18.08 -24.81
CA GLU A 193 9.61 18.25 -26.19
C GLU A 193 9.25 16.91 -26.85
N ASP A 194 10.07 15.87 -26.63
CA ASP A 194 9.98 14.56 -27.28
C ASP A 194 9.28 13.49 -26.41
N ALA A 195 8.41 13.90 -25.50
CA ALA A 195 7.68 12.97 -24.65
C ALA A 195 6.83 11.98 -25.47
N ASP A 196 6.90 10.70 -25.10
CA ASP A 196 6.09 9.64 -25.68
C ASP A 196 4.59 9.82 -25.36
N ARG A 197 3.74 9.03 -26.03
CA ARG A 197 2.27 9.10 -25.88
C ARG A 197 1.83 8.88 -24.42
N ALA A 198 2.40 7.89 -23.74
CA ALA A 198 2.01 7.55 -22.37
C ALA A 198 2.32 8.69 -21.40
N THR A 199 3.50 9.30 -21.54
CA THR A 199 3.95 10.44 -20.75
C THR A 199 3.07 11.67 -20.98
N ARG A 200 2.69 11.95 -22.24
CA ARG A 200 1.75 13.05 -22.55
C ARG A 200 0.37 12.82 -21.94
N LEU A 201 -0.16 11.60 -22.03
CA LEU A 201 -1.45 11.25 -21.41
C LEU A 201 -1.40 11.35 -19.88
N ALA A 202 -0.30 10.89 -19.27
CA ALA A 202 -0.10 11.02 -17.83
C ALA A 202 -0.07 12.49 -17.39
N ALA A 203 0.59 13.36 -18.16
CA ALA A 203 0.60 14.81 -17.90
C ALA A 203 -0.81 15.42 -18.00
N VAL A 204 -1.59 15.06 -19.02
CA VAL A 204 -2.98 15.53 -19.17
C VAL A 204 -3.85 15.06 -18.01
N ALA A 205 -3.74 13.80 -17.61
CA ALA A 205 -4.48 13.25 -16.47
C ALA A 205 -4.12 13.98 -15.17
N LEU A 206 -2.83 14.24 -14.93
CA LEU A 206 -2.35 14.95 -13.76
C LEU A 206 -2.85 16.42 -13.73
N LEU A 207 -2.86 17.12 -14.86
CA LEU A 207 -3.42 18.47 -14.96
C LEU A 207 -4.93 18.49 -14.65
N GLY A 208 -5.65 17.45 -15.09
CA GLY A 208 -7.06 17.26 -14.74
C GLY A 208 -7.28 17.10 -13.23
N ALA A 209 -6.45 16.27 -12.58
CA ALA A 209 -6.50 16.06 -11.12
C ALA A 209 -6.16 17.34 -10.35
N LEU A 210 -5.10 18.05 -10.74
CA LEU A 210 -4.71 19.35 -10.16
C LEU A 210 -5.84 20.38 -10.24
N ARG A 211 -6.52 20.46 -11.39
CA ARG A 211 -7.67 21.35 -11.57
C ARG A 211 -8.80 20.98 -10.61
N ALA A 212 -9.14 19.70 -10.50
CA ALA A 212 -10.20 19.25 -9.59
C ALA A 212 -9.85 19.56 -8.11
N GLY A 213 -8.59 19.38 -7.72
CA GLY A 213 -8.09 19.73 -6.39
C GLY A 213 -8.17 21.24 -6.09
N LEU A 214 -7.76 22.09 -7.04
CA LEU A 214 -7.91 23.55 -6.94
C LEU A 214 -9.36 23.97 -6.79
N GLU A 215 -10.26 23.39 -7.60
CA GLU A 215 -11.70 23.69 -7.51
C GLU A 215 -12.27 23.29 -6.13
N ALA A 216 -11.86 22.14 -5.57
CA ALA A 216 -12.29 21.71 -4.24
C ALA A 216 -11.69 22.56 -3.10
N MET A 217 -10.49 23.11 -3.27
CA MET A 217 -9.90 24.05 -2.31
C MET A 217 -10.58 25.41 -2.37
N GLU A 218 -10.85 25.93 -3.58
CA GLU A 218 -11.64 27.15 -3.79
C GLU A 218 -12.99 27.03 -3.11
N ASP A 219 -13.67 25.88 -3.26
CA ASP A 219 -14.96 25.63 -2.61
C ASP A 219 -14.87 25.69 -1.08
N ARG A 220 -13.89 25.00 -0.48
CA ARG A 220 -13.69 25.04 0.98
C ARG A 220 -13.40 26.45 1.48
N ALA A 221 -12.58 27.21 0.75
CA ALA A 221 -12.25 28.58 1.10
C ALA A 221 -13.47 29.52 1.01
N LEU A 222 -14.30 29.36 -0.03
CA LEU A 222 -15.53 30.14 -0.19
C LEU A 222 -16.55 29.85 0.92
N THR A 223 -16.74 28.57 1.26
CA THR A 223 -17.60 28.16 2.37
C THR A 223 -17.11 28.76 3.69
N ALA A 224 -15.83 28.57 4.02
CA ALA A 224 -15.26 29.10 5.26
C ALA A 224 -15.34 30.63 5.36
N ALA A 225 -15.12 31.34 4.25
CA ALA A 225 -15.25 32.79 4.22
C ALA A 225 -16.71 33.26 4.39
N THR A 226 -17.66 32.53 3.80
CA THR A 226 -19.10 32.82 3.97
C THR A 226 -19.56 32.55 5.41
N GLU A 227 -19.12 31.45 6.02
CA GLU A 227 -19.36 31.13 7.44
C GLU A 227 -18.75 32.18 8.39
N ALA A 228 -17.62 32.78 8.01
CA ALA A 228 -17.00 33.90 8.72
C ALA A 228 -17.70 35.26 8.48
N GLY A 229 -18.80 35.29 7.72
CA GLY A 229 -19.61 36.48 7.49
C GLY A 229 -19.20 37.33 6.28
N ALA A 230 -18.30 36.85 5.41
CA ALA A 230 -17.92 37.58 4.22
C ALA A 230 -19.10 37.73 3.24
N SER A 231 -19.31 38.93 2.73
CA SER A 231 -20.31 39.19 1.70
C SER A 231 -19.83 38.71 0.32
N TYR A 232 -20.78 38.36 -0.56
CA TYR A 232 -20.45 38.00 -1.95
C TYR A 232 -19.74 39.09 -2.74
N ALA A 233 -19.85 40.36 -2.31
CA ALA A 233 -19.09 41.45 -2.90
C ALA A 233 -17.60 41.38 -2.52
N GLU A 234 -17.30 41.05 -1.27
CA GLU A 234 -15.93 40.83 -0.77
C GLU A 234 -15.31 39.59 -1.41
N LEU A 235 -16.06 38.49 -1.48
CA LEU A 235 -15.61 37.27 -2.17
C LEU A 235 -15.30 37.53 -3.66
N GLY A 236 -16.17 38.29 -4.35
CA GLY A 236 -15.93 38.70 -5.73
C GLY A 236 -14.64 39.50 -5.89
N ARG A 237 -14.41 40.50 -5.01
CA ARG A 237 -13.17 41.27 -5.00
C ARG A 237 -11.93 40.41 -4.76
N ALA A 238 -11.97 39.50 -3.78
CA ALA A 238 -10.85 38.63 -3.44
C ALA A 238 -10.47 37.66 -4.59
N MET A 239 -11.46 37.18 -5.34
CA MET A 239 -11.25 36.31 -6.49
C MET A 239 -10.96 37.05 -7.81
N GLY A 240 -11.06 38.39 -7.84
CA GLY A 240 -10.97 39.17 -9.08
C GLY A 240 -12.15 38.95 -10.04
N VAL A 241 -13.34 38.62 -9.54
CA VAL A 241 -14.55 38.39 -10.36
C VAL A 241 -15.73 39.24 -9.88
N ALA A 242 -16.74 39.42 -10.73
CA ALA A 242 -17.95 40.14 -10.34
C ALA A 242 -18.71 39.42 -9.21
N ARG A 243 -19.38 40.17 -8.32
CA ARG A 243 -20.23 39.66 -7.22
C ARG A 243 -21.19 38.56 -7.68
N GLN A 244 -21.83 38.74 -8.83
CA GLN A 244 -22.78 37.77 -9.39
C GLN A 244 -22.12 36.44 -9.77
N VAL A 245 -20.87 36.47 -10.19
CA VAL A 245 -20.07 35.26 -10.48
C VAL A 245 -19.72 34.54 -9.19
N ALA A 246 -19.32 35.27 -8.15
CA ALA A 246 -19.06 34.71 -6.82
C ALA A 246 -20.31 34.02 -6.23
N HIS A 247 -21.45 34.71 -6.26
CA HIS A 247 -22.73 34.15 -5.84
C HIS A 247 -23.12 32.91 -6.67
N ARG A 248 -22.98 32.96 -8.00
CA ARG A 248 -23.31 31.83 -8.88
C ARG A 248 -22.40 30.61 -8.63
N ARG A 249 -21.10 30.82 -8.38
CA ARG A 249 -20.15 29.74 -8.06
C ARG A 249 -20.52 29.05 -6.76
N HIS A 250 -20.81 29.82 -5.71
CA HIS A 250 -21.26 29.28 -4.42
C HIS A 250 -22.63 28.59 -4.54
N ALA A 251 -23.62 29.24 -5.17
CA ALA A 251 -25.00 28.74 -5.29
C ALA A 251 -25.14 27.50 -6.19
N ARG A 252 -24.46 27.45 -7.34
CA ARG A 252 -24.46 26.28 -8.26
C ARG A 252 -23.96 25.02 -7.56
N ARG A 253 -23.13 25.19 -6.52
CA ARG A 253 -22.46 24.10 -5.81
C ARG A 253 -23.14 23.73 -4.50
N ALA A 254 -23.80 24.68 -3.82
CA ALA A 254 -24.69 24.42 -2.68
C ALA A 254 -25.91 23.55 -3.06
N GLY A 255 -26.34 23.57 -4.34
CA GLY A 255 -27.47 22.79 -4.85
C GLY A 255 -27.15 21.49 -5.60
N ARG A 256 -25.97 20.86 -5.38
CA ARG A 256 -25.41 19.71 -6.14
C ARG A 256 -26.39 18.94 -7.06
N HIS A 257 -26.45 19.37 -8.32
CA HIS A 257 -26.60 18.49 -9.47
C HIS A 257 -25.37 18.66 -10.38
N PRO A 258 -24.79 17.57 -10.91
CA PRO A 258 -23.63 17.64 -11.79
C PRO A 258 -24.05 18.30 -13.11
N SER A 259 -23.65 19.57 -13.30
CA SER A 259 -23.82 20.23 -14.59
C SER A 259 -22.74 19.72 -15.54
N ARG A 260 -23.15 18.93 -16.54
CA ARG A 260 -22.35 18.60 -17.72
C ARG A 260 -21.75 19.87 -18.31
N SER A 261 -20.43 19.88 -18.46
CA SER A 261 -19.69 20.90 -19.19
C SER A 261 -19.92 20.74 -20.69
N SER A 262 -20.77 21.61 -21.26
CA SER A 262 -20.86 22.07 -22.66
C SER A 262 -20.96 21.07 -23.86
N PRO A 263 -21.69 21.45 -24.93
CA PRO A 263 -21.88 20.62 -26.11
C PRO A 263 -20.61 20.63 -26.97
N GLN A 264 -20.15 19.44 -27.36
CA GLN A 264 -19.26 19.28 -28.50
C GLN A 264 -20.06 19.63 -29.77
N ARG A 265 -19.43 20.44 -30.63
CA ARG A 265 -19.92 20.86 -31.94
C ARG A 265 -20.17 19.67 -32.86
#